data_AF-A0A519JSS4-F1
#
_entry.id   AF-A0A519JSS4-F1
#
_cell.length_a   1.000
_cell.length_b   1.000
_cell.length_c   1.000
_cell.angle_alpha   90.00
_cell.angle_beta   90.00
_cell.angle_gamma   90.00
#
_symmetry.space_group_name_H-M   'P 1'
#
loop_
_entity.id
_entity.type
_entity.pdbx_description
1 polymer ?
#
loop_
_entity_poly.entity_id
_entity_poly.type
_entity_poly.pdbx_seq_one_letter_code
_entity_poly.pdbx_strand_id
1 'polypeptide(L)'
;LGTAPIEDAINEHPDVAESAIVGFPHDIKGSALYGFVILKETGEGRDRAEMSKEINQTISSVIGPIAKLDKIQFVSGLPKTRSGKIMRRILRKIAEGDLSNLGDTSTLLNPEIVDEIKNGKI
;
A
#
# COMPACT_ATOMS: atom_id res chain seq x y z
N LEU A 1 -14.89 -7.26 2.84
CA LEU A 1 -14.75 -6.08 1.97
C LEU A 1 -13.61 -6.34 1.01
N GLY A 2 -13.82 -6.20 -0.30
CA GLY A 2 -12.71 -6.28 -1.27
C GLY A 2 -11.78 -5.08 -1.14
N THR A 3 -10.52 -5.20 -1.56
CA THR A 3 -9.56 -4.08 -1.50
C THR A 3 -9.75 -3.05 -2.59
N ALA A 4 -10.32 -3.43 -3.74
CA ALA A 4 -10.47 -2.54 -4.90
C ALA A 4 -11.24 -1.24 -4.59
N PRO A 5 -12.41 -1.24 -3.91
CA PRO A 5 -13.09 0.01 -3.56
C PRO A 5 -12.24 0.94 -2.68
N ILE A 6 -11.39 0.36 -1.82
CA ILE A 6 -10.49 1.12 -0.93
C ILE A 6 -9.37 1.75 -1.76
N GLU A 7 -8.76 0.99 -2.66
CA GLU A 7 -7.76 1.50 -3.60
C GLU A 7 -8.34 2.63 -4.47
N ASP A 8 -9.55 2.46 -4.99
CA ASP A 8 -10.24 3.48 -5.79
C ASP A 8 -10.45 4.78 -5.00
N ALA A 9 -10.97 4.69 -3.77
CA ALA A 9 -11.16 5.86 -2.90
C ALA A 9 -9.84 6.57 -2.56
N ILE A 10 -8.74 5.83 -2.36
CA ILE A 10 -7.43 6.41 -2.09
C ILE A 10 -6.88 7.11 -3.35
N ASN A 11 -7.08 6.52 -4.52
CA ASN A 11 -6.60 7.05 -5.80
C ASN A 11 -7.36 8.30 -6.27
N GLU A 12 -8.53 8.60 -5.70
CA GLU A 12 -9.23 9.88 -5.89
C GLU A 12 -8.55 11.05 -5.17
N HIS A 13 -7.65 10.78 -4.20
CA HIS A 13 -6.91 11.83 -3.50
C HIS A 13 -5.98 12.57 -4.48
N PRO A 14 -5.98 13.92 -4.53
CA PRO A 14 -5.29 14.68 -5.56
C PRO A 14 -3.77 14.44 -5.59
N ASP A 15 -3.16 14.18 -4.44
CA ASP A 15 -1.72 13.91 -4.31
C ASP A 15 -1.34 12.43 -4.45
N VAL A 16 -2.29 11.50 -4.58
CA VAL A 16 -1.99 10.07 -4.75
C VAL A 16 -1.92 9.72 -6.24
N ALA A 17 -0.86 9.03 -6.63
CA ALA A 17 -0.68 8.51 -7.98
C ALA A 17 -1.28 7.10 -8.12
N GLU A 18 -0.98 6.21 -7.18
CA GLU A 18 -1.45 4.83 -7.19
C GLU A 18 -1.35 4.21 -5.79
N SER A 19 -2.19 3.23 -5.50
CA SER A 19 -2.19 2.51 -4.24
C SER A 19 -2.37 1.01 -4.42
N ALA A 20 -1.89 0.25 -3.44
CA ALA A 20 -2.16 -1.19 -3.31
C ALA A 20 -2.43 -1.53 -1.84
N ILE A 21 -3.55 -2.20 -1.57
CA ILE A 21 -3.96 -2.59 -0.23
C ILE A 21 -3.88 -4.11 -0.06
N VAL A 22 -3.35 -4.54 1.08
CA VAL A 22 -3.31 -5.95 1.50
C VAL A 22 -3.75 -6.08 2.96
N GLY A 23 -4.28 -7.26 3.31
CA GLY A 23 -4.50 -7.62 4.71
C GLY A 23 -3.21 -8.12 5.35
N PHE A 24 -3.04 -7.87 6.65
CA PHE A 24 -1.97 -8.43 7.45
C PHE A 24 -2.47 -8.89 8.84
N PRO A 25 -1.81 -9.87 9.49
CA PRO A 25 -2.17 -10.32 10.83
C PRO A 25 -2.08 -9.18 11.85
N HIS A 26 -3.09 -9.07 12.72
CA HIS A 26 -3.14 -8.06 13.77
C HIS A 26 -3.69 -8.67 15.05
N ASP A 27 -2.98 -8.52 16.17
CA ASP A 27 -3.29 -9.24 17.42
C ASP A 27 -4.71 -9.00 17.95
N ILE A 28 -5.19 -7.76 17.86
CA ILE A 28 -6.53 -7.37 18.34
C ILE A 28 -7.62 -7.67 17.29
N LYS A 29 -7.41 -7.26 16.03
CA LYS A 29 -8.43 -7.33 14.97
C LYS A 29 -8.47 -8.69 14.26
N GLY A 30 -7.51 -9.58 14.54
CA GLY A 30 -7.20 -10.77 13.75
C GLY A 30 -6.52 -10.42 12.41
N SER A 31 -7.13 -9.52 11.64
CA SER A 31 -6.61 -9.00 10.37
C SER A 31 -6.85 -7.50 10.27
N ALA A 32 -5.87 -6.78 9.74
CA ALA A 32 -5.88 -5.33 9.57
C ALA A 32 -5.45 -4.96 8.14
N LEU A 33 -5.63 -3.69 7.75
CA LEU A 33 -5.32 -3.22 6.40
C LEU A 33 -4.00 -2.45 6.35
N TYR A 34 -3.15 -2.84 5.40
CA TYR A 34 -1.88 -2.18 5.09
C TYR A 34 -1.97 -1.60 3.68
N GLY A 35 -1.74 -0.30 3.54
CA GLY A 35 -1.65 0.38 2.25
C GLY A 35 -0.24 0.78 1.86
N PHE A 36 0.11 0.48 0.61
CA PHE A 36 1.29 0.99 -0.07
C PHE A 36 0.84 2.08 -1.03
N VAL A 37 1.34 3.30 -0.85
CA VAL A 37 0.84 4.49 -1.56
C VAL A 37 2.00 5.18 -2.27
N ILE A 38 1.84 5.40 -3.58
CA ILE A 38 2.72 6.25 -4.38
C ILE A 38 2.10 7.64 -4.43
N LEU A 39 2.85 8.66 -4.04
CA LEU A 39 2.43 10.05 -4.19
C LEU A 39 2.83 10.59 -5.56
N LYS A 40 2.10 11.60 -6.04
CA LYS A 40 2.54 12.48 -7.12
C LYS A 40 3.63 13.42 -6.59
N GLU A 41 4.40 14.04 -7.48
CA GLU A 41 5.41 15.05 -7.14
C GLU A 41 4.84 16.16 -6.23
N THR A 42 3.58 16.56 -6.44
CA THR A 42 2.88 17.56 -5.60
C THR A 42 2.75 17.15 -4.14
N GLY A 43 2.71 15.85 -3.85
CA GLY A 43 2.58 15.28 -2.52
C GLY A 43 3.91 15.03 -1.80
N GLU A 44 5.05 15.04 -2.50
CA GLU A 44 6.32 14.57 -1.92
C GLU A 44 6.85 15.43 -0.77
N GLY A 45 6.62 16.75 -0.85
CA GLY A 45 7.01 17.70 0.19
C GLY A 45 6.06 17.77 1.38
N ARG A 46 4.96 17.01 1.36
CA ARG A 46 3.94 17.05 2.42
C ARG A 46 4.36 16.20 3.61
N ASP A 47 3.94 16.62 4.80
CA ASP A 47 4.11 15.83 6.01
C ASP A 47 3.39 14.49 5.88
N ARG A 48 4.10 13.40 6.17
CA ARG A 48 3.62 12.04 5.94
C ARG A 48 2.53 11.63 6.93
N ALA A 49 2.57 12.15 8.16
CA ALA A 49 1.53 11.86 9.14
C ALA A 49 0.22 12.56 8.78
N GLU A 50 0.27 13.82 8.34
CA GLU A 50 -0.91 14.54 7.83
C GLU A 50 -1.46 13.88 6.56
N MET A 51 -0.61 13.49 5.61
CA MET A 51 -1.04 12.75 4.41
C MET A 51 -1.74 11.42 4.77
N SER A 52 -1.20 10.65 5.73
CA SER A 52 -1.86 9.43 6.19
C SER A 52 -3.23 9.68 6.84
N LYS A 53 -3.38 10.80 7.57
CA LYS A 53 -4.68 11.20 8.14
C LYS A 53 -5.67 11.57 7.04
N GLU A 54 -5.27 12.37 6.06
CA GLU A 54 -6.12 12.77 4.93
C GLU A 54 -6.59 11.57 4.12
N ILE A 55 -5.68 10.65 3.78
CA ILE A 55 -6.05 9.39 3.10
C ILE A 55 -7.10 8.62 3.90
N ASN A 56 -6.90 8.46 5.22
CA ASN A 56 -7.87 7.77 6.07
C ASN A 56 -9.20 8.52 6.23
N GLN A 57 -9.20 9.85 6.11
CA GLN A 57 -10.42 10.66 6.08
C GLN A 57 -11.18 10.42 4.77
N THR A 58 -10.50 10.41 3.62
CA THR A 58 -11.09 10.08 2.32
C THR A 58 -11.71 8.67 2.34
N ILE A 59 -10.99 7.67 2.85
CA ILE A 59 -11.55 6.32 2.98
C ILE A 59 -12.80 6.32 3.88
N SER A 60 -12.74 7.05 4.99
CA SER A 60 -13.84 7.12 5.95
C SER A 60 -15.07 7.83 5.38
N SER A 61 -14.92 8.80 4.48
CA SER A 61 -16.03 9.51 3.86
C SER A 61 -16.65 8.72 2.69
N VAL A 62 -15.83 8.01 1.92
CA VAL A 62 -16.29 7.25 0.73
C VAL A 62 -16.85 5.87 1.10
N ILE A 63 -16.17 5.16 2.02
CA ILE A 63 -16.46 3.74 2.32
C ILE A 63 -16.96 3.57 3.74
N GLY A 64 -16.37 4.32 4.67
CA GLY A 64 -16.74 4.31 6.08
C GLY A 64 -15.54 3.99 7.00
N PRO A 65 -15.67 4.26 8.32
CA PRO A 65 -14.57 4.14 9.27
C PRO A 65 -13.97 2.74 9.38
N ILE A 66 -14.73 1.70 9.02
CA ILE A 66 -14.30 0.30 9.10
C ILE A 66 -13.25 -0.07 8.03
N ALA A 67 -13.12 0.75 6.98
CA ALA A 67 -12.17 0.52 5.90
C ALA A 67 -10.83 1.26 6.10
N LYS A 68 -10.67 2.01 7.20
CA LYS A 68 -9.44 2.74 7.49
C LYS A 68 -8.23 1.82 7.51
N LEU A 69 -7.12 2.32 6.98
CA LEU A 69 -5.84 1.63 6.99
C LEU A 69 -5.18 1.76 8.36
N ASP A 70 -4.69 0.63 8.86
CA ASP A 70 -3.89 0.56 10.09
C ASP A 70 -2.45 1.00 9.83
N LYS A 71 -1.93 0.73 8.63
CA LYS A 71 -0.60 1.14 8.19
C LYS A 71 -0.66 1.74 6.80
N ILE A 72 0.05 2.84 6.60
CA ILE A 72 0.24 3.50 5.30
C ILE A 72 1.74 3.69 5.10
N GLN A 73 2.31 2.97 4.15
CA GLN A 73 3.70 3.12 3.75
C GLN A 73 3.75 3.84 2.41
N PHE A 74 4.43 4.98 2.39
CA PHE A 74 4.73 5.69 1.16
C PHE A 74 5.93 5.04 0.47
N VAL A 75 5.80 4.77 -0.83
CA VAL A 75 6.79 4.03 -1.62
C VAL A 75 7.01 4.73 -2.95
N SER A 76 8.19 4.57 -3.56
CA SER A 76 8.48 5.15 -4.88
C SER A 76 7.77 4.39 -6.03
N GLY A 77 7.35 3.16 -5.76
CA GLY A 77 6.82 2.24 -6.77
C GLY A 77 6.14 1.03 -6.15
N LEU A 78 5.47 0.24 -7.00
CA LEU A 78 4.83 -1.03 -6.63
C LEU A 78 5.45 -2.17 -7.43
N PRO A 79 5.54 -3.40 -6.87
CA PRO A 79 6.06 -4.55 -7.58
C PRO A 79 5.08 -4.96 -8.68
N LYS A 80 5.37 -4.55 -9.92
CA LYS A 80 4.53 -4.84 -11.09
C LYS A 80 5.20 -5.80 -12.04
N THR A 81 4.43 -6.70 -12.63
CA THR A 81 4.87 -7.51 -13.78
C THR A 81 5.13 -6.62 -15.00
N ARG A 82 5.82 -7.14 -16.01
CA ARG A 82 5.96 -6.46 -17.32
C ARG A 82 4.65 -6.13 -18.02
N SER A 83 3.54 -6.76 -17.62
CA SER A 83 2.18 -6.45 -18.07
C SER A 83 1.45 -5.41 -17.20
N GLY A 84 2.13 -4.82 -16.22
CA GLY A 84 1.59 -3.79 -15.34
C GLY A 84 0.79 -4.30 -14.14
N LYS A 85 0.64 -5.63 -13.96
CA LYS A 85 -0.13 -6.18 -12.85
C LYS A 85 0.66 -6.09 -11.55
N ILE A 86 0.05 -5.51 -10.51
CA ILE A 86 0.63 -5.45 -9.17
C ILE A 86 0.69 -6.87 -8.57
N MET A 87 1.89 -7.30 -8.18
CA MET A 87 2.15 -8.57 -7.51
C MET A 87 1.87 -8.45 -6.00
N ARG A 88 0.57 -8.35 -5.65
CA ARG A 88 0.10 -8.20 -4.25
C ARG A 88 0.59 -9.29 -3.30
N ARG A 89 0.97 -10.47 -3.81
CA ARG A 89 1.59 -11.55 -3.03
C ARG A 89 2.86 -11.08 -2.31
N ILE A 90 3.72 -10.30 -2.98
CA ILE A 90 4.96 -9.78 -2.41
C ILE A 90 4.64 -8.76 -1.31
N LEU A 91 3.75 -7.82 -1.60
CA LEU A 91 3.29 -6.80 -0.64
C LEU A 91 2.71 -7.43 0.63
N ARG A 92 1.90 -8.48 0.49
CA ARG A 92 1.33 -9.23 1.62
C ARG A 92 2.42 -9.86 2.49
N LYS A 93 3.41 -10.53 1.88
CA LYS A 93 4.55 -11.10 2.61
C LYS A 93 5.35 -10.06 3.38
N ILE A 94 5.56 -8.89 2.77
CA ILE A 94 6.21 -7.76 3.44
C ILE A 94 5.37 -7.29 4.64
N ALA A 95 4.06 -7.08 4.45
CA ALA A 95 3.15 -6.64 5.51
C ALA A 95 3.02 -7.67 6.66
N GLU A 96 3.08 -8.97 6.35
CA GLU A 96 3.14 -10.07 7.33
C GLU A 96 4.48 -10.16 8.07
N GLY A 97 5.53 -9.51 7.56
CA GLY A 97 6.88 -9.60 8.09
C GLY A 97 7.63 -10.89 7.70
N ASP A 98 7.05 -11.74 6.84
CA ASP A 98 7.70 -12.93 6.30
C ASP A 98 8.55 -12.56 5.07
N LEU A 99 9.78 -12.13 5.36
CA LEU A 99 10.74 -11.67 4.35
C LEU A 99 11.69 -12.77 3.86
N SER A 100 11.52 -13.99 4.37
CA SER A 100 12.43 -15.12 4.11
C SER A 100 12.29 -15.66 2.68
N ASN A 101 11.06 -15.62 2.13
CA ASN A 101 10.76 -16.10 0.79
C ASN A 101 9.64 -15.27 0.15
N LEU A 102 10.03 -14.29 -0.67
CA LEU A 102 9.11 -13.48 -1.47
C LEU A 102 8.69 -14.16 -2.78
N GLY A 103 9.09 -15.42 -3.01
CA GLY A 103 8.86 -16.18 -4.24
C GLY A 103 9.61 -15.61 -5.45
N ASP A 104 9.22 -16.06 -6.64
CA ASP A 104 9.83 -15.61 -7.88
C ASP A 104 9.50 -14.15 -8.20
N THR A 105 10.54 -13.35 -8.43
CA THR A 105 10.52 -11.93 -8.80
C THR A 105 11.06 -11.66 -10.21
N SER A 106 11.47 -12.70 -10.96
CA SER A 106 12.08 -12.59 -12.29
C SER A 106 11.17 -11.93 -13.34
N THR A 107 9.86 -11.93 -13.10
CA THR A 107 8.84 -11.35 -13.98
C THR A 107 8.52 -9.88 -13.67
N LEU A 108 9.11 -9.32 -12.60
CA LEU A 108 8.94 -7.91 -12.26
C LEU A 108 9.59 -7.01 -13.30
N LEU A 109 8.95 -5.87 -13.55
CA LEU A 109 9.51 -4.80 -14.37
C LEU A 109 10.71 -4.15 -13.67
N ASN A 110 10.58 -3.90 -12.36
CA ASN A 110 11.64 -3.40 -11.51
C ASN A 110 11.72 -4.28 -10.25
N PRO A 111 12.67 -5.22 -10.15
CA PRO A 111 12.84 -6.05 -8.95
C PRO A 111 13.34 -5.27 -7.71
N GLU A 112 14.12 -4.20 -7.90
CA GLU A 112 14.75 -3.44 -6.80
C GLU A 112 13.71 -2.75 -5.89
N ILE A 113 12.53 -2.46 -6.43
CA ILE A 113 11.42 -1.89 -5.65
C ILE A 113 11.02 -2.78 -4.47
N VAL A 114 11.23 -4.09 -4.57
CA VAL A 114 10.91 -5.02 -3.50
C VAL A 114 11.79 -4.77 -2.27
N ASP A 115 13.07 -4.50 -2.49
CA ASP A 115 14.02 -4.22 -1.40
C ASP A 115 13.77 -2.84 -0.78
N GLU A 116 13.42 -1.83 -1.58
CA GLU A 116 13.00 -0.52 -1.07
C GLU A 116 11.79 -0.66 -0.13
N ILE A 117 10.72 -1.32 -0.60
CA ILE A 117 9.50 -1.49 0.19
C ILE A 117 9.80 -2.29 1.46
N LYS A 118 10.61 -3.34 1.35
CA LYS A 118 11.02 -4.16 2.50
C LYS A 118 11.77 -3.34 3.55
N ASN A 119 12.72 -2.50 3.13
CA ASN A 119 13.54 -1.70 4.02
C ASN A 119 12.76 -0.53 4.65
N GLY A 120 11.75 0.00 3.96
CA GLY A 120 10.86 1.05 4.44
C GLY A 120 9.62 0.56 5.21
N LYS A 121 9.51 -0.75 5.49
CA LYS A 121 8.35 -1.34 6.17
C LYS A 121 8.14 -0.73 7.55
N ILE A 122 6.88 -0.40 7.88
CA ILE A 122 6.44 0.13 9.18
C ILE A 122 5.60 -0.88 9.96
#